data_AF-A0A1H9RFG1-F1
#
_entry.id   AF-A0A1H9RFG1-F1
#
_cell.length_a   1.000
_cell.length_b   1.000
_cell.length_c   1.000
_cell.angle_alpha   90.00
_cell.angle_beta   90.00
_cell.angle_gamma   90.00
#
_symmetry.space_group_name_H-M   'P 1'
#
loop_
_entity.id
_entity.type
_entity.pdbx_description
1 polymer ?
#
loop_
_entity_poly.entity_id
_entity_poly.type
_entity_poly.pdbx_seq_one_letter_code
_entity_poly.pdbx_strand_id
1 'polypeptide(L)'
;MLEKDSIIINRRVLAVESVFTNGYKSKITTTNGIHYSKMSVLELLNYACMRYASTLEGRMKATREILDYYQKTPVLIKPNEFGAFPTLSYKNIECVWIFNHHFSVNELGNGKSQIVFDNGIHMTVKASKNVLLKQQQRLHTAMNIFSKMENSE
;
A
#
# COMPACT_ATOMS: atom_id res chain seq x y z
N MET A 1 9.08 5.86 -21.19
CA MET A 1 7.92 6.76 -20.97
C MET A 1 7.12 6.16 -19.82
N LEU A 2 6.93 6.88 -18.71
CA LEU A 2 6.13 6.37 -17.58
C LEU A 2 4.67 6.23 -18.02
N GLU A 3 4.05 5.06 -17.82
CA GLU A 3 2.66 4.85 -18.21
C GLU A 3 1.70 5.73 -17.39
N LYS A 4 0.69 6.29 -18.08
CA LYS A 4 -0.26 7.28 -17.50
C LYS A 4 -0.92 6.79 -16.21
N ASP A 5 -1.20 5.49 -16.11
CA ASP A 5 -1.88 4.90 -14.96
C ASP A 5 -1.02 4.91 -13.68
N SER A 6 0.32 4.85 -13.82
CA SER A 6 1.23 4.94 -12.67
C SER A 6 1.25 6.31 -12.01
N ILE A 7 0.85 7.37 -12.72
CA ILE A 7 0.75 8.75 -12.20
C ILE A 7 -0.34 8.83 -11.10
N ILE A 8 -1.35 7.95 -11.18
CA ILE A 8 -2.46 7.89 -10.24
C ILE A 8 -1.99 7.47 -8.84
N ILE A 9 -0.90 6.67 -8.74
CA ILE A 9 -0.33 6.30 -7.45
C ILE A 9 0.34 7.54 -6.83
N ASN A 10 -0.24 8.13 -5.80
CA ASN A 10 0.30 9.30 -5.11
C ASN A 10 -0.28 9.38 -3.69
N ARG A 11 0.01 10.46 -2.95
CA ARG A 11 -0.44 10.68 -1.57
C ARG A 11 -1.96 10.77 -1.35
N ARG A 12 -2.78 10.68 -2.41
CA ARG A 12 -4.26 10.63 -2.32
C ARG A 12 -4.81 9.22 -2.44
N VAL A 13 -3.98 8.22 -2.73
CA VAL A 13 -4.41 6.83 -2.80
C VAL A 13 -4.64 6.31 -1.39
N LEU A 14 -5.78 5.67 -1.18
CA LEU A 14 -6.15 5.01 0.06
C LEU A 14 -5.84 3.52 0.00
N ALA A 15 -6.17 2.89 -1.13
CA ALA A 15 -5.95 1.47 -1.34
C ALA A 15 -5.80 1.08 -2.80
N VAL A 16 -5.09 -0.02 -3.05
CA VAL A 16 -5.00 -0.68 -4.35
C VAL A 16 -5.28 -2.17 -4.20
N GLU A 17 -6.20 -2.69 -5.01
CA GLU A 17 -6.62 -4.09 -4.99
C GLU A 17 -6.70 -4.67 -6.41
N SER A 18 -6.57 -5.98 -6.54
CA SER A 18 -6.71 -6.66 -7.82
C SER A 18 -8.20 -6.77 -8.20
N VAL A 19 -8.50 -6.58 -9.49
CA VAL A 19 -9.83 -6.85 -10.07
C VAL A 19 -9.66 -7.55 -11.41
N PHE A 20 -10.70 -8.23 -11.89
CA PHE A 20 -10.66 -8.95 -13.17
C PHE A 20 -11.94 -8.72 -13.98
N THR A 21 -12.37 -7.47 -14.05
CA THR A 21 -13.60 -7.08 -14.74
C THR A 21 -13.27 -6.19 -15.93
N ASN A 22 -13.93 -6.42 -17.07
CA ASN A 22 -13.85 -5.58 -18.27
C ASN A 22 -12.41 -5.29 -18.75
N GLY A 23 -11.51 -6.27 -18.60
CA GLY A 23 -10.10 -6.15 -19.00
C GLY A 23 -9.21 -5.34 -18.04
N TYR A 24 -9.76 -4.85 -16.93
CA TYR A 24 -8.98 -4.22 -15.85
C TYR A 24 -8.39 -5.27 -14.94
N LYS A 25 -7.20 -4.99 -14.41
CA LYS A 25 -6.43 -5.85 -13.51
C LYS A 25 -6.33 -5.29 -12.09
N SER A 26 -6.59 -4.00 -11.92
CA SER A 26 -6.51 -3.34 -10.61
C SER A 26 -7.52 -2.21 -10.47
N LYS A 27 -7.87 -1.97 -9.21
CA LYS A 27 -8.73 -0.87 -8.77
C LYS A 27 -7.94 -0.04 -7.75
N ILE A 28 -7.94 1.27 -7.97
CA ILE A 28 -7.24 2.26 -7.16
C ILE A 28 -8.30 3.13 -6.50
N THR A 29 -8.43 3.02 -5.19
CA THR A 29 -9.34 3.85 -4.41
C THR A 29 -8.57 5.06 -3.89
N THR A 30 -9.03 6.27 -4.21
CA THR A 30 -8.41 7.54 -3.80
C THR A 30 -9.38 8.39 -2.99
N THR A 31 -8.88 9.47 -2.40
CA THR A 31 -9.73 10.48 -1.74
C THR A 31 -10.72 11.16 -2.69
N ASN A 32 -10.47 11.11 -4.02
CA ASN A 32 -11.25 11.82 -5.03
C ASN A 32 -12.10 10.89 -5.91
N GLY A 33 -12.10 9.59 -5.64
CA GLY A 33 -12.83 8.60 -6.42
C GLY A 33 -12.02 7.34 -6.73
N ILE A 34 -12.61 6.49 -7.56
CA ILE A 34 -12.08 5.17 -7.92
C ILE A 34 -11.58 5.22 -9.37
N HIS A 35 -10.40 4.65 -9.60
CA HIS A 35 -9.83 4.45 -10.92
C HIS A 35 -9.59 2.96 -11.17
N TYR A 36 -9.72 2.53 -12.42
CA TYR A 36 -9.41 1.17 -12.85
C TYR A 36 -8.24 1.21 -13.83
N SER A 37 -7.33 0.24 -13.73
CA SER A 37 -6.17 0.15 -14.61
C SER A 37 -6.03 -1.25 -15.21
N LYS A 38 -5.49 -1.30 -16.42
CA LYS A 38 -5.12 -2.56 -17.09
C LYS A 38 -3.82 -3.17 -16.56
N MET A 39 -3.09 -2.41 -15.74
CA MET A 39 -1.89 -2.85 -15.05
C MET A 39 -2.26 -3.63 -13.78
N SER A 40 -1.47 -4.64 -13.44
CA SER A 40 -1.58 -5.34 -12.17
C SER A 40 -1.16 -4.42 -11.01
N VAL A 41 -1.57 -4.78 -9.80
CA VAL A 41 -1.19 -4.06 -8.57
C VAL A 41 0.33 -3.95 -8.41
N LEU A 42 1.07 -5.02 -8.70
CA LEU A 42 2.53 -5.02 -8.56
C LEU A 42 3.20 -4.15 -9.63
N GLU A 43 2.70 -4.15 -10.87
CA GLU A 43 3.18 -3.24 -11.91
C GLU A 43 2.97 -1.78 -11.50
N LEU A 44 1.76 -1.43 -11.05
CA LEU A 44 1.45 -0.08 -10.57
C LEU A 44 2.39 0.38 -9.46
N LEU A 45 2.58 -0.45 -8.43
CA LEU A 45 3.46 -0.13 -7.31
C LEU A 45 4.93 -0.04 -7.74
N ASN A 46 5.37 -0.90 -8.66
CA ASN A 46 6.72 -0.85 -9.20
C ASN A 46 6.99 0.43 -9.98
N TYR A 47 6.12 0.80 -10.93
CA TYR A 47 6.24 2.07 -11.64
C TYR A 47 6.13 3.27 -10.70
N ALA A 48 5.28 3.19 -9.68
CA ALA A 48 5.17 4.24 -8.66
C ALA A 48 6.50 4.45 -7.93
N CYS A 49 7.21 3.38 -7.56
CA CYS A 49 8.55 3.44 -6.99
C CYS A 49 9.58 3.98 -7.99
N MET A 50 9.50 3.57 -9.26
CA MET A 50 10.47 3.98 -10.29
C MET A 50 10.47 5.49 -10.53
N ARG A 51 9.33 6.16 -10.35
CA ARG A 51 9.25 7.64 -10.36
C ARG A 51 10.12 8.31 -9.29
N TYR A 52 10.47 7.58 -8.23
CA TYR A 52 11.35 8.00 -7.16
C TYR A 52 12.64 7.17 -7.15
N ALA A 53 13.15 6.86 -8.35
CA ALA A 53 14.45 6.26 -8.62
C ALA A 53 14.71 4.91 -7.91
N SER A 54 13.67 4.10 -7.68
CA SER A 54 13.83 2.74 -7.11
C SER A 54 12.80 1.77 -7.68
N THR A 55 13.06 0.46 -7.57
CA THR A 55 12.05 -0.56 -7.86
C THR A 55 11.23 -0.90 -6.60
N LEU A 56 10.07 -1.53 -6.79
CA LEU A 56 9.28 -2.09 -5.69
C LEU A 56 10.12 -3.08 -4.86
N GLU A 57 10.81 -3.98 -5.56
CA GLU A 57 11.69 -4.96 -4.91
C GLU A 57 12.82 -4.31 -4.12
N GLY A 58 13.47 -3.29 -4.68
CA GLY A 58 14.55 -2.56 -3.99
C GLY A 58 14.06 -1.89 -2.70
N ARG A 59 12.91 -1.21 -2.74
CA ARG A 59 12.30 -0.60 -1.54
C ARG A 59 11.92 -1.65 -0.49
N MET A 60 11.33 -2.77 -0.90
CA MET A 60 11.00 -3.86 0.01
C MET A 60 12.25 -4.52 0.58
N LYS A 61 13.31 -4.72 -0.21
CA LYS A 61 14.59 -5.27 0.25
C LYS A 61 15.20 -4.38 1.33
N ALA A 62 15.33 -3.08 1.10
CA ALA A 62 15.84 -2.14 2.10
C ALA A 62 15.03 -2.19 3.41
N THR A 63 13.70 -2.24 3.31
CA THR A 63 12.81 -2.35 4.48
C THR A 63 13.02 -3.66 5.24
N ARG A 64 13.30 -4.78 4.56
CA ARG A 64 13.57 -6.07 5.21
C ARG A 64 14.89 -6.06 5.97
N GLU A 65 15.96 -5.60 5.33
CA GLU A 65 17.30 -5.61 5.92
C GLU A 65 17.43 -4.66 7.12
N ILE A 66 16.79 -3.47 7.05
CA ILE A 66 16.92 -2.45 8.10
C ILE A 66 16.00 -2.71 9.29
N LEU A 67 14.83 -3.32 9.07
CA LEU A 67 13.78 -3.45 10.10
C LEU A 67 13.39 -4.89 10.43
N ASP A 68 14.04 -5.89 9.83
CA ASP A 68 13.70 -7.31 9.96
C ASP A 68 12.26 -7.65 9.56
N TYR A 69 11.73 -6.93 8.57
CA TYR A 69 10.35 -7.01 8.13
C TYR A 69 10.12 -8.01 6.97
N TYR A 70 10.51 -9.27 7.15
CA TYR A 70 10.51 -10.29 6.08
C TYR A 70 9.12 -10.69 5.55
N GLN A 71 8.09 -10.68 6.40
CA GLN A 71 6.71 -10.99 6.00
C GLN A 71 5.86 -9.73 5.86
N LYS A 72 4.99 -9.70 4.83
CA LYS A 72 4.06 -8.59 4.54
C LYS A 72 4.80 -7.24 4.60
N THR A 73 5.97 -7.19 3.99
CA THR A 73 6.87 -6.04 4.06
C THR A 73 6.16 -4.80 3.51
N PRO A 74 6.11 -3.68 4.24
CA PRO A 74 5.63 -2.43 3.68
C PRO A 74 6.57 -1.95 2.56
N VAL A 75 6.04 -1.14 1.65
CA VAL A 75 6.81 -0.46 0.62
C VAL A 75 6.76 1.04 0.86
N LEU A 76 7.94 1.66 0.94
CA LEU A 76 8.09 3.11 0.95
C LEU A 76 8.22 3.60 -0.49
N ILE A 77 7.14 4.14 -1.06
CA ILE A 77 7.11 4.57 -2.47
C ILE A 77 7.89 5.87 -2.62
N LYS A 78 7.55 6.85 -1.76
CA LYS A 78 8.32 8.07 -1.53
C LYS A 78 8.55 8.16 -0.01
N PRO A 79 9.74 7.77 0.50
CA PRO A 79 9.96 7.51 1.92
C PRO A 79 9.42 8.54 2.91
N ASN A 80 9.53 9.83 2.60
CA ASN A 80 9.09 10.93 3.46
C ASN A 80 7.65 11.40 3.25
N GLU A 81 6.90 10.78 2.34
CA GLU A 81 5.54 11.25 2.00
C GLU A 81 4.51 10.13 2.04
N PHE A 82 4.76 9.02 1.34
CA PHE A 82 3.78 7.97 1.26
C PHE A 82 4.37 6.59 0.95
N GLY A 83 3.66 5.59 1.47
CA GLY A 83 3.95 4.18 1.29
C GLY A 83 2.70 3.35 1.52
N ALA A 84 2.83 2.05 1.36
CA ALA A 84 1.72 1.13 1.54
C ALA A 84 2.17 -0.16 2.20
N PHE A 85 1.24 -0.84 2.87
CA PHE A 85 1.45 -2.19 3.39
C PHE A 85 0.45 -3.18 2.79
N PRO A 86 0.85 -4.44 2.58
CA PRO A 86 -0.05 -5.48 2.09
C PRO A 86 -0.86 -6.09 3.25
N THR A 87 -2.17 -6.30 3.05
CA THR A 87 -3.04 -6.97 4.05
C THR A 87 -2.77 -8.47 4.16
N LEU A 88 -2.33 -9.09 3.06
CA LEU A 88 -1.98 -10.50 2.93
C LEU A 88 -0.56 -10.65 2.35
N SER A 89 -0.18 -11.86 1.95
CA SER A 89 0.99 -12.00 1.06
C SER A 89 0.74 -11.23 -0.23
N TYR A 90 1.69 -10.44 -0.72
CA TYR A 90 1.54 -9.70 -1.97
C TYR A 90 1.40 -10.60 -3.22
N LYS A 91 1.67 -11.90 -3.08
CA LYS A 91 1.41 -12.93 -4.10
C LYS A 91 -0.04 -13.45 -4.07
N ASN A 92 -0.79 -13.16 -3.00
CA ASN A 92 -2.20 -13.52 -2.90
C ASN A 92 -3.05 -12.50 -3.66
N ILE A 93 -3.98 -12.98 -4.47
CA ILE A 93 -4.78 -12.11 -5.33
C ILE A 93 -5.77 -11.22 -4.57
N GLU A 94 -6.19 -11.66 -3.38
CA GLU A 94 -7.06 -10.92 -2.47
C GLU A 94 -6.27 -9.95 -1.58
N CYS A 95 -4.96 -9.83 -1.80
CA CYS A 95 -4.14 -8.85 -1.12
C CYS A 95 -4.55 -7.44 -1.55
N VAL A 96 -4.84 -6.62 -0.55
CA VAL A 96 -5.06 -5.18 -0.71
C VAL A 96 -3.83 -4.47 -0.18
N TRP A 97 -3.37 -3.45 -0.89
CA TRP A 97 -2.34 -2.55 -0.40
C TRP A 97 -3.00 -1.31 0.18
N ILE A 98 -2.78 -1.06 1.47
CA ILE A 98 -3.35 0.07 2.20
C ILE A 98 -2.26 1.13 2.37
N PHE A 99 -2.59 2.37 2.00
CA PHE A 99 -1.67 3.51 2.05
C PHE A 99 -1.69 4.17 3.43
N ASN A 100 -0.66 4.99 3.71
CA ASN A 100 -0.39 5.63 5.00
C ASN A 100 -1.37 6.76 5.39
N HIS A 101 -2.67 6.56 5.17
CA HIS A 101 -3.72 7.41 5.69
C HIS A 101 -4.17 6.93 7.07
N HIS A 102 -4.74 7.85 7.85
CA HIS A 102 -5.46 7.50 9.07
C HIS A 102 -6.73 6.71 8.74
N PHE A 103 -6.96 5.66 9.51
CA PHE A 103 -8.15 4.83 9.42
C PHE A 103 -8.44 4.16 10.76
N SER A 104 -9.70 3.80 10.94
CA SER A 104 -10.17 2.90 11.99
C SER A 104 -10.47 1.52 11.43
N VAL A 105 -10.53 0.52 12.31
CA VAL A 105 -10.79 -0.87 11.92
C VAL A 105 -11.90 -1.47 12.77
N ASN A 106 -12.96 -1.92 12.08
CA ASN A 106 -14.07 -2.66 12.65
C ASN A 106 -13.90 -4.14 12.31
N GLU A 107 -13.95 -5.01 13.31
CA GLU A 107 -13.88 -6.46 13.10
C GLU A 107 -15.24 -6.98 12.63
N LEU A 108 -15.25 -7.77 11.56
CA LEU A 108 -16.47 -8.35 10.98
C LEU A 108 -16.62 -9.86 11.27
N GLY A 109 -15.63 -10.46 11.95
CA GLY A 109 -15.53 -11.90 12.16
C GLY A 109 -14.95 -12.66 10.96
N ASN A 110 -14.71 -13.97 11.14
CA ASN A 110 -14.20 -14.89 10.10
C ASN A 110 -12.92 -14.40 9.40
N GLY A 111 -12.02 -13.76 10.15
CA GLY A 111 -10.76 -13.23 9.62
C GLY A 111 -10.93 -12.04 8.67
N LYS A 112 -12.08 -11.36 8.67
CA LYS A 112 -12.37 -10.16 7.88
C LYS A 112 -12.53 -8.94 8.78
N SER A 113 -12.13 -7.79 8.24
CA SER A 113 -12.33 -6.50 8.90
C SER A 113 -12.73 -5.44 7.89
N GLN A 114 -13.42 -4.41 8.36
CA GLN A 114 -13.68 -3.19 7.60
C GLN A 114 -12.67 -2.12 8.02
N ILE A 115 -12.02 -1.53 7.03
CA ILE A 115 -11.21 -0.32 7.18
C ILE A 115 -12.11 0.87 6.86
N VAL A 116 -12.12 1.88 7.73
CA VAL A 116 -12.85 3.13 7.53
C VAL A 116 -11.87 4.28 7.64
N PHE A 117 -11.61 4.97 6.52
CA PHE A 117 -10.76 6.15 6.44
C PHE A 117 -11.50 7.38 6.98
N ASP A 118 -10.75 8.40 7.39
CA ASP A 118 -11.31 9.63 8.00
C ASP A 118 -12.30 10.38 7.10
N ASN A 119 -12.18 10.21 5.77
CA ASN A 119 -13.11 10.79 4.80
C ASN A 119 -14.39 9.95 4.59
N GLY A 120 -14.64 8.94 5.42
CA GLY A 120 -15.81 8.06 5.36
C GLY A 120 -15.73 6.95 4.29
N ILE A 121 -14.72 6.97 3.43
CA ILE A 121 -14.46 5.87 2.49
C ILE A 121 -14.11 4.63 3.32
N HIS A 122 -14.68 3.49 2.95
CA HIS A 122 -14.44 2.24 3.64
C HIS A 122 -14.32 1.07 2.67
N MET A 123 -13.66 0.01 3.14
CA MET A 123 -13.53 -1.24 2.40
C MET A 123 -13.39 -2.44 3.33
N THR A 124 -13.86 -3.59 2.88
CA THR A 124 -13.70 -4.86 3.60
C THR A 124 -12.50 -5.62 3.06
N VAL A 125 -11.64 -6.10 3.96
CA VAL A 125 -10.44 -6.86 3.61
C VAL A 125 -10.40 -8.20 4.36
N LYS A 126 -9.77 -9.21 3.75
CA LYS A 126 -9.52 -10.52 4.36
C LYS A 126 -8.29 -10.47 5.29
N ALA A 127 -8.37 -9.65 6.32
CA ALA A 127 -7.38 -9.61 7.39
C ALA A 127 -8.08 -9.27 8.72
N SER A 128 -7.56 -9.81 9.83
CA SER A 128 -8.05 -9.44 11.17
C SER A 128 -7.61 -8.04 11.56
N LYS A 129 -8.33 -7.44 12.50
CA LYS A 129 -8.02 -6.11 13.06
C LYS A 129 -6.58 -6.03 13.56
N ASN A 130 -6.13 -7.05 14.28
CA ASN A 130 -4.77 -7.13 14.82
C ASN A 130 -3.69 -7.13 13.72
N VAL A 131 -3.94 -7.82 12.59
CA VAL A 131 -3.01 -7.82 11.45
C VAL A 131 -2.93 -6.42 10.85
N LEU A 132 -4.07 -5.76 10.64
CA LEU A 132 -4.12 -4.44 10.02
C LEU A 132 -3.42 -3.37 10.87
N LEU A 133 -3.73 -3.31 12.17
CA LEU A 133 -3.10 -2.36 13.09
C LEU A 133 -1.58 -2.60 13.19
N LYS A 134 -1.15 -3.87 13.20
CA LYS A 134 0.28 -4.22 13.19
C LYS A 134 0.98 -3.76 11.90
N GLN A 135 0.36 -3.95 10.73
CA GLN A 135 0.96 -3.51 9.48
C GLN A 135 0.98 -1.99 9.34
N GLN A 136 -0.04 -1.29 9.84
CA GLN A 136 -0.06 0.17 9.93
C GLN A 136 1.09 0.69 10.77
N GLN A 137 1.28 0.13 11.97
CA GLN A 137 2.38 0.49 12.85
C GLN A 137 3.74 0.25 12.17
N ARG A 138 3.93 -0.91 11.52
CA ARG A 138 5.18 -1.22 10.80
C ARG A 138 5.46 -0.24 9.68
N LEU A 139 4.45 0.17 8.91
CA LEU A 139 4.62 1.17 7.85
C LEU A 139 5.04 2.52 8.43
N HIS A 140 4.36 3.02 9.47
CA HIS A 140 4.71 4.31 10.08
C HIS A 140 6.10 4.30 10.75
N THR A 141 6.46 3.20 11.43
CA THR A 141 7.81 3.03 11.97
C THR A 141 8.86 3.06 10.86
N ALA A 142 8.62 2.37 9.75
CA ALA A 142 9.53 2.42 8.61
C ALA A 142 9.67 3.84 8.07
N MET A 143 8.57 4.53 7.78
CA MET A 143 8.61 5.92 7.30
C MET A 143 9.40 6.85 8.23
N ASN A 144 9.19 6.74 9.55
CA ASN A 144 9.91 7.55 10.54
C ASN A 144 11.42 7.26 10.55
N ILE A 145 11.83 6.00 10.45
CA ILE A 145 13.24 5.61 10.47
C ILE A 145 13.96 6.10 9.21
N PHE A 146 13.39 5.84 8.03
CA PHE A 146 13.99 6.27 6.77
C PHE A 146 14.01 7.80 6.65
N SER A 147 12.99 8.50 7.15
CA SER A 147 12.99 9.97 7.19
C SER A 147 14.10 10.53 8.08
N LYS A 148 14.39 9.90 9.22
CA LYS A 148 15.52 10.31 10.06
C LYS A 148 16.86 10.08 9.37
N MET A 149 17.02 8.96 8.66
CA MET A 149 18.24 8.66 7.90
C MET A 149 18.52 9.71 6.81
N GLU A 150 17.50 10.12 6.05
CA GLU A 150 17.65 11.15 5.01
C GLU A 150 17.96 12.56 5.58
N ASN A 151 17.54 12.86 6.80
CA ASN A 151 17.78 14.16 7.46
C ASN A 151 19.03 14.17 8.37
N SER A 152 19.75 13.06 8.48
CA SER A 152 20.96 12.93 9.32
C SER A 152 22.27 13.11 8.53
N GLU A 153 22.16 13.50 7.25
CA GLU A 153 23.25 13.94 6.38
C GLU A 153 23.23 15.47 6.22
#